data_AF-A0A1H7WLG5-F1
#
_entry.id   AF-A0A1H7WLG5-F1
#
_cell.length_a   1.000
_cell.length_b   1.000
_cell.length_c   1.000
_cell.angle_alpha   90.00
_cell.angle_beta   90.00
_cell.angle_gamma   90.00
#
_symmetry.space_group_name_H-M   'P 1'
#
loop_
_entity.id
_entity.type
_entity.pdbx_description
1 polymer ?
#
loop_
_entity_poly.entity_id
_entity_poly.type
_entity_poly.pdbx_seq_one_letter_code
_entity_poly.pdbx_strand_id
1 'polypeptide(L)'
;MSEGALFTSHLGQVHTRSRFRLWGADLLDLGTAGLLGWGAARALDLEQSRASVLASMAALWLLVGIVGGLRGWTLGRRLFDVQLVSAQGTPPGPLRALLRAFTTLPDVFLVPLLPARPLDRLLQVHGERPAPGLGPWLRGLSWQLPWVAALAVALGFIALPTRHEAFSYLDSTLIGWKCCHGYRRHQDTWMCQRSLSRLVREAKANTPEAKPLVAQCPEVASRLAP
;
A
#
# COMPACT_ATOMS: atom_id res chain seq x y z
N MET A 1 56.35 0.49 -22.45
CA MET A 1 55.92 1.54 -21.49
C MET A 1 54.40 1.55 -21.50
N SER A 2 53.80 1.22 -20.36
CA SER A 2 52.37 1.03 -20.15
C SER A 2 51.69 2.35 -19.79
N GLU A 3 51.29 3.11 -20.79
CA GLU A 3 50.42 4.27 -20.59
C GLU A 3 49.01 3.88 -21.03
N GLY A 4 48.09 3.74 -20.07
CA GLY A 4 46.69 3.45 -20.41
C GLY A 4 45.78 2.97 -19.30
N ALA A 5 46.28 2.71 -18.09
CA ALA A 5 45.47 2.20 -16.98
C ALA A 5 45.22 3.20 -15.83
N LEU A 6 45.56 4.49 -16.01
CA LEU A 6 45.36 5.52 -14.97
C LEU A 6 43.94 6.12 -14.96
N PHE A 7 43.13 5.83 -15.97
CA PHE A 7 41.73 6.26 -16.07
C PHE A 7 40.74 5.12 -16.24
N THR A 8 41.06 3.90 -15.77
CA THR A 8 39.99 3.01 -15.32
C THR A 8 39.45 3.63 -14.04
N SER A 9 38.67 4.70 -14.19
CA SER A 9 37.69 5.06 -13.18
C SER A 9 36.96 3.75 -12.90
N HIS A 10 37.17 3.20 -11.71
CA HIS A 10 36.31 2.18 -11.16
C HIS A 10 34.92 2.79 -11.18
N LEU A 11 34.21 2.69 -12.31
CA LEU A 11 32.79 2.91 -12.43
C LEU A 11 32.23 2.16 -11.23
N GLY A 12 31.71 2.92 -10.25
CA GLY A 12 31.45 2.41 -8.92
C GLY A 12 30.79 1.04 -9.00
N GLN A 13 31.26 0.09 -8.16
CA GLN A 13 30.79 -1.29 -8.12
C GLN A 13 29.31 -1.35 -8.48
N VAL A 14 28.89 -2.26 -9.37
CA VAL A 14 27.52 -2.35 -9.94
C VAL A 14 26.41 -2.06 -8.91
N HIS A 15 26.63 -2.45 -7.65
CA HIS A 15 25.77 -2.25 -6.50
C HIS A 15 25.57 -0.79 -6.01
N THR A 16 26.42 0.18 -6.38
CA THR A 16 26.32 1.58 -5.94
C THR A 16 25.69 2.50 -6.99
N ARG A 17 25.72 2.10 -8.27
CA ARG A 17 25.31 2.95 -9.41
C ARG A 17 23.84 3.40 -9.34
N SER A 18 22.96 2.53 -8.85
CA SER A 18 21.51 2.75 -8.80
C SER A 18 20.98 2.93 -7.37
N ARG A 19 21.86 3.10 -6.37
CA ARG A 19 21.50 3.02 -4.93
C ARG A 19 20.31 3.90 -4.52
N PHE A 20 20.29 5.17 -4.94
CA PHE A 20 19.23 6.11 -4.56
C PHE A 20 17.94 5.89 -5.35
N ARG A 21 18.02 5.36 -6.57
CA ARG A 21 16.84 4.95 -7.33
C ARG A 21 16.19 3.74 -6.70
N LEU A 22 17.00 2.75 -6.30
CA LEU A 22 16.50 1.59 -5.60
C LEU A 22 15.93 1.95 -4.23
N TRP A 23 16.54 2.92 -3.53
CA TRP A 23 16.00 3.46 -2.29
C TRP A 23 14.68 4.20 -2.44
N GLY A 24 14.56 5.09 -3.43
CA GLY A 24 13.29 5.74 -3.74
C GLY A 24 12.21 4.72 -4.11
N ALA A 25 12.58 3.69 -4.88
CA ALA A 25 11.69 2.60 -5.23
C ALA A 25 11.23 1.81 -4.00
N ASP A 26 12.14 1.44 -3.09
CA ASP A 26 11.81 0.72 -1.86
C ASP A 26 10.90 1.55 -0.94
N LEU A 27 11.13 2.87 -0.81
CA LEU A 27 10.25 3.76 -0.06
C LEU A 27 8.84 3.81 -0.64
N LEU A 28 8.74 3.91 -1.96
CA LEU A 28 7.46 3.95 -2.64
C LEU A 28 6.73 2.60 -2.55
N ASP A 29 7.44 1.48 -2.64
CA ASP A 29 6.89 0.14 -2.46
C ASP A 29 6.42 -0.08 -1.01
N LEU A 30 7.17 0.41 -0.01
CA LEU A 30 6.76 0.40 1.40
C LEU A 30 5.49 1.22 1.62
N GLY A 31 5.42 2.44 1.10
CA GLY A 31 4.23 3.29 1.17
C GLY A 31 3.03 2.65 0.48
N THR A 32 3.25 2.07 -0.71
CA THR A 32 2.22 1.36 -1.47
C THR A 32 1.71 0.15 -0.70
N ALA A 33 2.59 -0.70 -0.18
CA ALA A 33 2.21 -1.86 0.62
C ALA A 33 1.46 -1.46 1.90
N GLY A 34 1.89 -0.38 2.57
CA GLY A 34 1.21 0.17 3.74
C GLY A 34 -0.22 0.63 3.43
N LEU A 35 -0.41 1.38 2.35
CA LEU A 35 -1.74 1.82 1.91
C LEU A 35 -2.63 0.65 1.50
N LEU A 36 -2.09 -0.32 0.74
CA LEU A 36 -2.84 -1.51 0.35
C LEU A 36 -3.23 -2.36 1.56
N GLY A 37 -2.31 -2.55 2.51
CA GLY A 37 -2.57 -3.31 3.74
C GLY A 37 -3.62 -2.64 4.60
N TRP A 38 -3.49 -1.33 4.83
CA TRP A 38 -4.48 -0.58 5.59
C TRP A 38 -5.86 -0.60 4.90
N GLY A 39 -5.91 -0.34 3.60
CA GLY A 39 -7.13 -0.43 2.81
C GLY A 39 -7.77 -1.82 2.86
N ALA A 40 -6.96 -2.88 2.80
CA ALA A 40 -7.44 -4.25 2.94
C ALA A 40 -8.01 -4.53 4.34
N ALA A 41 -7.36 -4.06 5.41
CA ALA A 41 -7.88 -4.18 6.77
C ALA A 41 -9.23 -3.46 6.93
N ARG A 42 -9.40 -2.29 6.30
CA ARG A 42 -10.70 -1.59 6.28
C ARG A 42 -11.74 -2.31 5.44
N ALA A 43 -11.36 -2.83 4.28
CA ALA A 43 -12.26 -3.54 3.37
C ALA A 43 -12.82 -4.82 4.00
N LEU A 44 -12.00 -5.53 4.77
CA LEU A 44 -12.39 -6.75 5.49
C LEU A 44 -13.13 -6.46 6.80
N ASP A 45 -13.35 -5.18 7.15
CA ASP A 45 -13.94 -4.75 8.42
C ASP A 45 -13.31 -5.49 9.63
N LEU A 46 -11.99 -5.78 9.56
CA LEU A 46 -11.26 -6.39 10.68
C LEU A 46 -11.38 -5.48 11.90
N GLU A 47 -11.47 -6.06 13.09
CA GLU A 47 -11.34 -5.29 14.34
C GLU A 47 -10.11 -4.40 14.20
N GLN A 48 -10.32 -3.08 14.26
CA GLN A 48 -9.33 -2.04 14.01
C GLN A 48 -8.30 -1.94 15.15
N SER A 49 -7.91 -3.07 15.72
CA SER A 49 -6.78 -3.15 16.62
C SER A 49 -5.52 -2.71 15.87
N ARG A 50 -4.60 -2.05 16.58
CA ARG A 50 -3.31 -1.67 15.99
C ARG A 50 -2.56 -2.89 15.45
N ALA A 51 -2.69 -4.04 16.13
CA ALA A 51 -2.02 -5.28 15.75
C ALA A 51 -2.53 -5.84 14.41
N SER A 52 -3.84 -5.89 14.18
CA SER A 52 -4.41 -6.41 12.93
C SER A 52 -4.07 -5.52 11.74
N VAL A 53 -4.10 -4.21 11.91
CA VAL A 53 -3.71 -3.25 10.87
C VAL A 53 -2.23 -3.40 10.54
N LEU A 54 -1.34 -3.43 11.55
CA LEU A 54 0.09 -3.63 11.32
C LEU A 54 0.39 -5.00 10.68
N ALA A 55 -0.32 -6.06 11.09
CA ALA A 55 -0.18 -7.38 10.49
C ALA A 55 -0.60 -7.38 9.01
N SER A 56 -1.69 -6.69 8.65
CA SER A 56 -2.13 -6.56 7.25
C SER A 56 -1.12 -5.79 6.39
N MET A 57 -0.54 -4.71 6.93
CA MET A 57 0.51 -3.93 6.26
C MET A 57 1.78 -4.76 6.07
N ALA A 58 2.19 -5.51 7.11
CA ALA A 58 3.33 -6.41 7.03
C ALA A 58 3.11 -7.53 6.01
N ALA A 59 1.93 -8.16 6.01
CA ALA A 59 1.58 -9.20 5.03
C ALA A 59 1.62 -8.67 3.59
N LEU A 60 1.05 -7.49 3.35
CA LEU A 60 1.10 -6.84 2.04
C LEU A 60 2.54 -6.47 1.65
N TRP A 61 3.35 -5.98 2.59
CA TRP A 61 4.77 -5.70 2.33
C TRP A 61 5.53 -6.95 1.88
N LEU A 62 5.33 -8.09 2.55
CA LEU A 62 5.93 -9.36 2.15
C LEU A 62 5.45 -9.79 0.76
N LEU A 63 4.15 -9.64 0.45
CA LEU A 63 3.60 -9.94 -0.87
C LEU A 63 4.20 -9.06 -1.96
N VAL A 64 4.29 -7.74 -1.75
CA VAL A 64 4.97 -6.82 -2.68
C VAL A 64 6.43 -7.22 -2.87
N GLY A 65 7.13 -7.56 -1.78
CA GLY A 65 8.49 -8.08 -1.79
C GLY A 65 8.63 -9.32 -2.67
N ILE A 66 7.79 -10.34 -2.47
CA ILE A 66 7.78 -11.59 -3.24
C ILE A 66 7.49 -11.33 -4.72
N VAL A 67 6.47 -10.53 -5.03
CA VAL A 67 6.12 -10.18 -6.42
C VAL A 67 7.28 -9.45 -7.10
N GLY A 68 7.90 -8.51 -6.40
CA GLY A 68 9.12 -7.83 -6.84
C GLY A 68 10.31 -8.77 -6.99
N GLY A 69 10.38 -9.84 -6.21
CA GLY A 69 11.41 -10.86 -6.27
C GLY A 69 11.34 -11.77 -7.48
N LEU A 70 10.12 -12.22 -7.76
CA LEU A 70 9.82 -13.11 -8.88
C LEU A 70 10.01 -12.40 -10.23
N ARG A 71 9.66 -11.12 -10.29
CA ARG A 71 9.62 -10.35 -11.55
C ARG A 71 10.78 -9.39 -11.73
N GLY A 72 11.46 -9.02 -10.64
CA GLY A 72 12.41 -7.91 -10.60
C GLY A 72 11.74 -6.53 -10.58
N TRP A 73 10.42 -6.46 -10.80
CA TRP A 73 9.65 -5.22 -10.98
C TRP A 73 8.53 -5.07 -9.96
N THR A 74 8.34 -3.83 -9.53
CA THR A 74 7.24 -3.31 -8.70
C THR A 74 6.86 -1.93 -9.21
N LEU A 75 5.84 -1.30 -8.61
CA LEU A 75 5.43 0.06 -8.95
C LEU A 75 6.56 1.06 -8.71
N GLY A 76 7.18 1.04 -7.53
CA GLY A 76 8.30 1.92 -7.20
C GLY A 76 9.47 1.74 -8.14
N ARG A 77 9.84 0.48 -8.41
CA ARG A 77 10.95 0.14 -9.31
C ARG A 77 10.75 0.65 -10.73
N ARG A 78 9.51 0.61 -11.24
CA ARG A 78 9.20 1.19 -12.56
C ARG A 78 9.25 2.71 -12.56
N LEU A 79 8.73 3.36 -11.52
CA LEU A 79 8.75 4.83 -11.43
C LEU A 79 10.16 5.40 -11.28
N PHE A 80 11.07 4.66 -10.65
CA PHE A 80 12.49 5.05 -10.52
C PHE A 80 13.41 4.48 -11.62
N ASP A 81 12.84 3.77 -12.60
CA ASP A 81 13.56 3.14 -13.72
C ASP A 81 14.73 2.26 -13.24
N VAL A 82 14.41 1.34 -12.32
CA VAL A 82 15.36 0.41 -11.71
C VAL A 82 14.72 -0.97 -11.60
N GLN A 83 15.45 -2.01 -12.00
CA GLN A 83 15.06 -3.40 -11.84
C GLN A 83 15.87 -4.03 -10.71
N LEU A 84 15.22 -4.85 -9.90
CA LEU A 84 15.91 -5.66 -8.90
C LEU A 84 16.40 -6.96 -9.54
N VAL A 85 17.70 -7.22 -9.47
CA VAL A 85 18.34 -8.40 -10.05
C VAL A 85 19.29 -9.06 -9.04
N SER A 86 19.46 -10.37 -9.19
CA SER A 86 20.49 -11.13 -8.49
C SER A 86 21.88 -10.88 -9.08
N ALA A 87 22.94 -11.39 -8.44
CA ALA A 87 24.29 -11.38 -8.98
C ALA A 87 24.40 -12.03 -10.38
N GLN A 88 23.46 -12.89 -10.76
CA GLN A 88 23.41 -13.54 -12.07
C GLN A 88 22.65 -12.70 -13.14
N GLY A 89 22.19 -11.49 -12.81
CA GLY A 89 21.41 -10.63 -13.72
C GLY A 89 19.95 -11.06 -13.91
N THR A 90 19.49 -12.10 -13.21
CA THR A 90 18.10 -12.58 -13.25
C THR A 90 17.31 -12.09 -12.04
N PRO A 91 15.96 -12.08 -12.06
CA PRO A 91 15.17 -11.78 -10.88
C PRO A 91 15.60 -12.62 -9.66
N PRO A 92 15.66 -12.05 -8.45
CA PRO A 92 16.27 -12.71 -7.29
C PRO A 92 15.51 -13.95 -6.78
N GLY A 93 14.27 -14.16 -7.23
CA GLY A 93 13.43 -15.28 -6.79
C GLY A 93 12.73 -15.00 -5.46
N PRO A 94 11.80 -15.88 -5.04
CA PRO A 94 10.90 -15.61 -3.93
C PRO A 94 11.62 -15.62 -2.57
N LEU A 95 12.55 -16.57 -2.36
CA LEU A 95 13.27 -16.71 -1.08
C LEU A 95 14.16 -15.51 -0.78
N ARG A 96 15.03 -15.12 -1.73
CA ARG A 96 15.91 -13.95 -1.56
C ARG A 96 15.11 -12.66 -1.42
N ALA A 97 13.97 -12.55 -2.11
CA ALA A 97 13.12 -11.38 -2.01
C ALA A 97 12.34 -11.31 -0.69
N LEU A 98 11.94 -12.46 -0.14
CA LEU A 98 11.37 -12.52 1.21
C LEU A 98 12.41 -12.06 2.24
N LEU A 99 13.63 -12.60 2.20
CA LEU A 99 14.73 -12.15 3.06
C LEU A 99 15.00 -10.66 2.88
N ARG A 100 15.01 -10.20 1.62
CA ARG A 100 15.18 -8.78 1.30
C ARG A 100 14.07 -7.92 1.88
N ALA A 101 12.82 -8.38 1.91
CA ALA A 101 11.72 -7.61 2.50
C ALA A 101 12.00 -7.26 3.98
N PHE A 102 12.63 -8.17 4.73
CA PHE A 102 13.07 -7.90 6.10
C PHE A 102 14.29 -6.99 6.16
N THR A 103 15.30 -7.21 5.31
CA THR A 103 16.54 -6.41 5.33
C THR A 103 16.37 -5.02 4.70
N THR A 104 15.34 -4.80 3.89
CA THR A 104 15.07 -3.51 3.26
C THR A 104 14.68 -2.47 4.30
N LEU A 105 13.99 -2.86 5.38
CA LEU A 105 13.61 -1.93 6.44
C LEU A 105 14.82 -1.23 7.07
N PRO A 106 15.83 -1.95 7.61
CA PRO A 106 17.04 -1.30 8.09
C PRO A 106 17.83 -0.63 6.97
N ASP A 107 17.92 -1.23 5.76
CA ASP A 107 18.65 -0.61 4.64
C ASP A 107 18.05 0.75 4.24
N VAL A 108 16.72 0.94 4.30
CA VAL A 108 16.08 2.24 4.00
C VAL A 108 16.57 3.36 4.92
N PHE A 109 16.84 3.06 6.20
CA PHE A 109 17.40 4.03 7.14
C PHE A 109 18.91 4.22 6.99
N LEU A 110 19.63 3.16 6.62
CA LEU A 110 21.09 3.18 6.50
C LEU A 110 21.59 3.80 5.19
N VAL A 111 20.85 3.66 4.09
CA VAL A 111 21.28 4.08 2.74
C VAL A 111 21.66 5.56 2.61
N PRO A 112 20.94 6.52 3.22
CA PRO A 112 21.35 7.92 3.15
C PRO A 112 22.72 8.18 3.78
N LEU A 113 23.13 7.33 4.73
CA LEU A 113 24.35 7.47 5.51
C LEU A 113 25.51 6.62 4.96
N LEU A 114 25.22 5.47 4.34
CA LEU A 114 26.23 4.53 3.88
C LEU A 114 26.55 4.68 2.38
N PRO A 115 27.82 4.54 1.99
CA PRO A 115 28.23 4.58 0.59
C PRO A 115 27.69 3.40 -0.23
N ALA A 116 27.35 2.28 0.43
CA ALA A 116 26.82 1.07 -0.18
C ALA A 116 25.67 0.48 0.66
N ARG A 117 24.87 -0.41 0.04
CA ARG A 117 23.82 -1.18 0.71
C ARG A 117 24.38 -2.53 1.20
N PRO A 118 24.67 -2.68 2.51
CA PRO A 118 25.37 -3.86 2.99
C PRO A 118 24.50 -5.12 2.94
N LEU A 119 23.20 -5.02 3.22
CA LEU A 119 22.32 -6.18 3.28
C LEU A 119 21.89 -6.65 1.89
N ASP A 120 21.60 -5.73 0.97
CA ASP A 120 21.43 -6.08 -0.45
C ASP A 120 22.68 -6.81 -1.01
N ARG A 121 23.90 -6.37 -0.63
CA ARG A 121 25.15 -7.06 -1.01
C ARG A 121 25.26 -8.46 -0.41
N LEU A 122 24.88 -8.64 0.86
CA LEU A 122 24.86 -9.95 1.52
C LEU A 122 23.87 -10.92 0.85
N LEU A 123 22.74 -10.41 0.39
CA LEU A 123 21.74 -11.18 -0.36
C LEU A 123 22.10 -11.36 -1.84
N GLN A 124 23.22 -10.80 -2.30
CA GLN A 124 23.64 -10.80 -3.71
C GLN A 124 22.59 -10.20 -4.64
N VAL A 125 21.93 -9.13 -4.21
CA VAL A 125 20.90 -8.42 -4.96
C VAL A 125 21.34 -6.98 -5.20
N HIS A 126 21.01 -6.44 -6.36
CA HIS A 126 21.28 -5.05 -6.69
C HIS A 126 20.25 -4.48 -7.66
N GLY A 127 20.25 -3.15 -7.78
CA GLY A 127 19.45 -2.44 -8.76
C GLY A 127 20.20 -2.31 -10.08
N GLU A 128 19.57 -2.61 -11.20
CA GLU A 128 20.11 -2.38 -12.54
C GLU A 128 19.14 -1.51 -13.34
N ARG A 129 19.62 -0.74 -14.32
CA ARG A 129 18.70 -0.09 -15.26
C ARG A 129 18.17 -1.14 -16.25
N PRO A 130 16.88 -1.11 -16.60
CA PRO A 130 16.38 -1.97 -17.66
C PRO A 130 17.15 -1.73 -18.96
N ALA A 131 17.36 -2.81 -19.73
CA ALA A 131 17.91 -2.69 -21.08
C ALA A 131 17.00 -1.78 -21.94
N PRO A 132 17.57 -0.81 -22.68
CA PRO A 132 16.78 0.05 -23.55
C PRO A 132 16.18 -0.77 -24.70
N GLY A 133 14.87 -0.65 -24.89
CA GLY A 133 14.14 -1.20 -26.03
C GLY A 133 12.92 -0.33 -26.33
N LEU A 134 12.41 -0.36 -27.56
CA LEU A 134 11.31 0.50 -28.03
C LEU A 134 9.89 0.00 -27.65
N GLY A 135 9.72 -1.26 -27.22
CA GLY A 135 8.44 -1.85 -26.77
C GLY A 135 8.09 -1.96 -25.27
N PRO A 136 8.92 -1.56 -24.28
CA PRO A 136 8.68 -1.79 -22.86
C PRO A 136 7.82 -0.71 -22.17
N TRP A 137 7.54 0.43 -22.81
CA TRP A 137 6.74 1.49 -22.19
C TRP A 137 5.25 1.09 -22.13
N LEU A 138 4.67 0.63 -23.26
CA LEU A 138 3.29 0.13 -23.31
C LEU A 138 3.09 -1.16 -22.51
N ARG A 139 4.03 -2.13 -22.60
CA ARG A 139 4.01 -3.34 -21.75
C ARG A 139 4.27 -3.03 -20.28
N GLY A 140 5.03 -1.98 -19.99
CA GLY A 140 5.31 -1.53 -18.64
C GLY A 140 4.07 -0.89 -18.00
N LEU A 141 3.33 -0.09 -18.76
CA LEU A 141 2.12 0.60 -18.32
C LEU A 141 0.97 -0.36 -18.04
N SER A 142 0.71 -1.32 -18.94
CA SER A 142 -0.35 -2.33 -18.70
C SER A 142 -0.07 -3.16 -17.44
N TRP A 143 1.21 -3.35 -17.10
CA TRP A 143 1.61 -4.03 -15.88
C TRP A 143 1.53 -3.17 -14.60
N GLN A 144 1.45 -1.85 -14.74
CA GLN A 144 1.18 -0.95 -13.61
C GLN A 144 -0.30 -0.80 -13.31
N LEU A 145 -1.18 -1.06 -14.28
CA LEU A 145 -2.63 -0.93 -14.08
C LEU A 145 -3.15 -1.71 -12.86
N PRO A 146 -2.74 -2.97 -12.60
CA PRO A 146 -3.17 -3.68 -11.39
C PRO A 146 -2.75 -2.98 -10.10
N TRP A 147 -1.53 -2.41 -10.05
CA TRP A 147 -1.05 -1.68 -8.88
C TRP A 147 -1.82 -0.38 -8.66
N VAL A 148 -2.03 0.38 -9.72
CA VAL A 148 -2.78 1.65 -9.67
C VAL A 148 -4.25 1.39 -9.31
N ALA A 149 -4.87 0.37 -9.90
CA ALA A 149 -6.24 -0.02 -9.57
C ALA A 149 -6.35 -0.47 -8.11
N ALA A 150 -5.42 -1.30 -7.63
CA ALA A 150 -5.40 -1.73 -6.23
C ALA A 150 -5.24 -0.54 -5.27
N LEU A 151 -4.36 0.42 -5.59
CA LEU A 151 -4.20 1.64 -4.81
C LEU A 151 -5.45 2.50 -4.80
N ALA A 152 -6.09 2.71 -5.95
CA ALA A 152 -7.34 3.47 -6.05
C ALA A 152 -8.45 2.83 -5.21
N VAL A 153 -8.59 1.50 -5.28
CA VAL A 153 -9.55 0.74 -4.46
C VAL A 153 -9.21 0.85 -2.97
N ALA A 154 -7.93 0.69 -2.60
CA ALA A 154 -7.49 0.81 -1.21
C ALA A 154 -7.77 2.21 -0.65
N LEU A 155 -7.46 3.26 -1.41
CA LEU A 155 -7.77 4.65 -1.03
C LEU A 155 -9.29 4.86 -0.89
N GLY A 156 -10.10 4.23 -1.75
CA GLY A 156 -11.56 4.23 -1.60
C GLY A 156 -12.02 3.62 -0.27
N PHE A 157 -11.44 2.48 0.13
CA PHE A 157 -11.74 1.85 1.42
C PHE A 157 -11.18 2.62 2.62
N ILE A 158 -10.00 3.26 2.49
CA ILE A 158 -9.44 4.15 3.52
C ILE A 158 -10.33 5.36 3.73
N ALA A 159 -10.83 5.93 2.63
CA ALA A 159 -11.67 7.09 2.67
C ALA A 159 -13.07 6.79 3.19
N LEU A 160 -13.58 5.55 3.16
CA LEU A 160 -14.92 5.19 3.63
C LEU A 160 -14.92 4.78 5.11
N PRO A 161 -15.94 5.16 5.89
CA PRO A 161 -16.02 4.71 7.28
C PRO A 161 -16.29 3.21 7.32
N THR A 162 -15.63 2.51 8.24
CA THR A 162 -15.92 1.09 8.52
C THR A 162 -17.26 0.94 9.23
N ARG A 163 -17.73 -0.30 9.39
CA ARG A 163 -18.99 -0.58 10.10
C ARG A 163 -18.95 -0.04 11.52
N HIS A 164 -17.88 -0.37 12.23
CA HIS A 164 -17.68 0.05 13.61
C HIS A 164 -17.63 1.58 13.74
N GLU A 165 -16.88 2.27 12.88
CA GLU A 165 -16.80 3.73 12.89
C GLU A 165 -18.13 4.40 12.54
N ALA A 166 -18.84 3.87 11.53
CA ALA A 166 -20.13 4.40 11.15
C ALA A 166 -21.16 4.29 12.29
N PHE A 167 -21.19 3.14 12.97
CA PHE A 167 -22.14 2.91 14.05
C PHE A 167 -21.75 3.68 15.32
N SER A 168 -20.47 3.65 15.71
CA SER A 168 -19.97 4.45 16.83
C SER A 168 -20.16 5.95 16.59
N TYR A 169 -19.99 6.43 15.36
CA TYR A 169 -20.27 7.82 15.02
C TYR A 169 -21.74 8.16 15.28
N LEU A 170 -22.68 7.35 14.80
CA LEU A 170 -24.12 7.60 14.94
C LEU A 170 -24.61 7.48 16.38
N ASP A 171 -24.08 6.52 17.13
CA ASP A 171 -24.51 6.18 18.49
C ASP A 171 -23.83 7.04 19.56
N SER A 172 -22.51 7.22 19.46
CA SER A 172 -21.69 7.75 20.55
C SER A 172 -21.31 9.23 20.39
N THR A 173 -21.63 9.87 19.25
CA THR A 173 -21.31 11.29 19.03
C THR A 173 -22.56 12.17 18.92
N LEU A 174 -22.49 13.38 19.49
CA LEU A 174 -23.58 14.35 19.41
C LEU A 174 -23.91 14.72 17.95
N ILE A 175 -22.91 14.76 17.06
CA ILE A 175 -23.11 15.08 15.64
C ILE A 175 -23.79 13.92 14.93
N GLY A 176 -23.42 12.67 15.23
CA GLY A 176 -24.09 11.48 14.71
C GLY A 176 -25.54 11.36 15.20
N TRP A 177 -25.80 11.67 16.46
CA TRP A 177 -27.17 11.73 16.99
C TRP A 177 -28.01 12.79 16.25
N LYS A 178 -27.48 14.00 16.06
CA LYS A 178 -28.13 15.07 15.28
C LYS A 178 -28.39 14.66 13.83
N CYS A 179 -27.46 13.91 13.23
CA CYS A 179 -27.60 13.32 11.90
C CYS A 179 -28.78 12.33 11.85
N CYS A 180 -28.91 11.45 12.84
CA CYS A 180 -30.03 10.50 12.97
C CYS A 180 -31.41 11.16 13.15
N HIS A 181 -31.45 12.36 13.72
CA HIS A 181 -32.68 13.12 13.99
C HIS A 181 -32.98 14.19 12.93
N GLY A 182 -32.23 14.21 11.82
CA GLY A 182 -32.54 15.05 10.68
C GLY A 182 -32.25 16.54 10.85
N TYR A 183 -31.24 16.90 11.67
CA TYR A 183 -30.81 18.30 11.79
C TYR A 183 -30.10 18.77 10.50
N ARG A 184 -30.74 19.68 9.75
CA ARG A 184 -30.29 20.17 8.42
C ARG A 184 -28.81 20.56 8.34
N ARG A 185 -28.26 21.22 9.36
CA ARG A 185 -26.85 21.65 9.37
C ARG A 185 -25.85 20.48 9.31
N HIS A 186 -26.26 19.27 9.69
CA HIS A 186 -25.37 18.10 9.78
C HIS A 186 -25.72 16.98 8.79
N GLN A 187 -26.94 16.98 8.22
CA GLN A 187 -27.41 15.98 7.25
C GLN A 187 -26.51 15.90 5.99
N ASP A 188 -25.98 17.04 5.54
CA ASP A 188 -25.17 17.10 4.30
C ASP A 188 -23.68 16.84 4.52
N THR A 189 -23.27 16.55 5.75
CA THR A 189 -21.87 16.18 6.00
C THR A 189 -21.57 14.81 5.40
N TRP A 190 -20.42 14.71 4.74
CA TRP A 190 -19.99 13.46 4.09
C TRP A 190 -20.03 12.26 5.06
N MET A 191 -19.62 12.46 6.32
CA MET A 191 -19.63 11.41 7.35
C MET A 191 -21.06 10.99 7.72
N CYS A 192 -21.99 11.94 7.89
CA CYS A 192 -23.39 11.64 8.17
C CYS A 192 -24.02 10.83 7.03
N GLN A 193 -23.86 11.27 5.78
CA GLN A 193 -24.42 10.58 4.62
C GLN A 193 -23.89 9.15 4.50
N ARG A 194 -22.57 8.95 4.60
CA ARG A 194 -21.96 7.62 4.49
C ARG A 194 -22.36 6.69 5.62
N SER A 195 -22.40 7.18 6.86
CA SER A 195 -22.80 6.39 8.02
C SER A 195 -24.28 5.99 7.96
N LEU A 196 -25.19 6.91 7.62
CA LEU A 196 -26.60 6.61 7.42
C LEU A 196 -26.82 5.62 6.28
N SER A 197 -26.21 5.83 5.11
CA SER A 197 -26.31 4.91 3.97
C SER A 197 -25.77 3.51 4.29
N ARG A 198 -24.69 3.42 5.08
CA ARG A 198 -24.17 2.12 5.55
C ARG A 198 -25.14 1.46 6.52
N LEU A 199 -25.68 2.19 7.50
CA LEU A 199 -26.69 1.67 8.43
C LEU A 199 -27.95 1.16 7.72
N VAL A 200 -28.45 1.88 6.71
CA VAL A 200 -29.57 1.41 5.86
C VAL A 200 -29.22 0.10 5.15
N ARG A 201 -28.02 -0.02 4.57
CA ARG A 201 -27.58 -1.25 3.88
C ARG A 201 -27.49 -2.44 4.83
N GLU A 202 -26.88 -2.24 5.99
CA GLU A 202 -26.72 -3.27 7.02
C GLU A 202 -28.06 -3.68 7.64
N ALA A 203 -28.98 -2.73 7.81
CA ALA A 203 -30.34 -3.01 8.23
C ALA A 203 -31.09 -3.87 7.20
N LYS A 204 -30.97 -3.55 5.90
CA LYS A 204 -31.53 -4.38 4.81
C LYS A 204 -30.90 -5.77 4.76
N ALA A 205 -29.64 -5.90 5.13
CA ALA A 205 -28.93 -7.18 5.26
C ALA A 205 -29.29 -7.94 6.56
N ASN A 206 -30.18 -7.42 7.40
CA ASN A 206 -30.59 -7.98 8.70
C ASN A 206 -29.44 -8.17 9.70
N THR A 207 -28.39 -7.36 9.60
CA THR A 207 -27.23 -7.38 10.49
C THR A 207 -27.65 -7.09 11.95
N PRO A 208 -27.28 -7.92 12.93
CA PRO A 208 -27.81 -7.83 14.30
C PRO A 208 -27.46 -6.51 15.00
N GLU A 209 -26.24 -6.00 14.82
CA GLU A 209 -25.79 -4.74 15.40
C GLU A 209 -26.49 -3.51 14.80
N ALA A 210 -27.04 -3.60 13.58
CA ALA A 210 -27.75 -2.50 12.95
C ALA A 210 -29.14 -2.28 13.55
N LYS A 211 -29.81 -3.36 13.98
CA LYS A 211 -31.19 -3.33 14.51
C LYS A 211 -31.41 -2.34 15.66
N PRO A 212 -30.58 -2.34 16.74
CA PRO A 212 -30.78 -1.39 17.84
C PRO A 212 -30.56 0.06 17.40
N LEU A 213 -29.60 0.31 16.50
CA LEU A 213 -29.34 1.66 16.00
C LEU A 213 -30.48 2.17 15.11
N VAL A 214 -31.08 1.33 14.28
CA VAL A 214 -32.21 1.71 13.42
C VAL A 214 -33.39 2.21 14.27
N ALA A 215 -33.68 1.53 15.39
CA ALA A 215 -34.75 1.94 16.29
C ALA A 215 -34.51 3.33 16.92
N GLN A 216 -33.26 3.73 17.08
CA GLN A 216 -32.86 5.02 17.67
C GLN A 216 -32.62 6.11 16.62
N CYS A 217 -32.74 5.79 15.33
CA CYS A 217 -32.38 6.67 14.22
C CYS A 217 -33.58 6.88 13.27
N PRO A 218 -34.43 7.89 13.52
CA PRO A 218 -35.63 8.17 12.71
C PRO A 218 -35.35 8.34 11.21
N GLU A 219 -34.23 8.97 10.85
CA GLU A 219 -33.80 9.15 9.45
C GLU A 219 -33.52 7.83 8.72
N VAL A 220 -33.10 6.79 9.44
CA VAL A 220 -32.90 5.47 8.83
C VAL A 220 -34.21 4.72 8.75
N ALA A 221 -35.05 4.80 9.79
CA ALA A 221 -36.39 4.22 9.77
C ALA A 221 -37.23 4.74 8.61
N SER A 222 -37.17 6.05 8.31
CA SER A 222 -37.87 6.65 7.17
C SER A 222 -37.34 6.17 5.81
N ARG A 223 -36.04 5.90 5.68
CA ARG A 223 -35.41 5.38 4.45
C ARG A 223 -35.61 3.87 4.23
N LEU A 224 -36.02 3.16 5.27
CA LEU A 224 -36.34 1.73 5.24
C LEU A 224 -37.84 1.48 5.03
N ALA A 225 -38.68 2.51 5.19
CA ALA A 225 -40.09 2.43 4.86
C ALA A 225 -40.26 2.13 3.35
N PRO A 226 -41.26 1.31 2.98
CA PRO A 226 -41.50 0.87 1.61
C PRO A 226 -41.85 2.02 0.65
#